data_AF-A0A1H9X272-F1
#
_entry.id   AF-A0A1H9X272-F1
#
_cell.length_a   1.000
_cell.length_b   1.000
_cell.length_c   1.000
_cell.angle_alpha   90.00
_cell.angle_beta   90.00
_cell.angle_gamma   90.00
#
_symmetry.space_group_name_H-M   'P 1'
#
loop_
_entity.id
_entity.type
_entity.pdbx_description
1 polymer ?
#
loop_
_entity_poly.entity_id
_entity_poly.type
_entity_poly.pdbx_seq_one_letter_code
_entity_poly.pdbx_strand_id
1 'polypeptide(L)'
;MSVISKLKGNIFVQRSFKILKCIIRKLLVVIIHIVPGGRRNVPYSIEQSTEILNQIKQYEEKNIDQTLLRSSPCDVAISIIIPVYNCEKYLEECLNSINNQKTTFTYEVIIINDGSTDRSAEIINKYNDDHFIIVSEPNSGQAVARNLGLSLARGSYITFIDADDFVSDNYIESMIKKAQSTDADIVLSCYSNCNYSSNINNTCYFGDHVYTNFYGYLGKSGVPWGKIYKRKLWENVSYPDNIAFEDTIILNVIYRRCLKLVTNDNCIYYYRIHDTNTIKQILGTPKAIDSIWSVKYSLNLCNKLGITPTIDYYYALLLQTSIHVYYRLRGYDRKTKMAAFICLRDLVISYRNSINMSLPRFPNIILEKLDMAFVNGNYTLWKLCSLCYQSHNYTLKVRSEE
;
A
#
# COMPACT_ATOMS: atom_id res chain seq x y z
N MET A 1 7.41 -11.26 30.49
CA MET A 1 6.45 -10.58 29.59
C MET A 1 5.39 -9.72 30.31
N SER A 2 5.13 -9.89 31.62
CA SER A 2 4.06 -9.16 32.34
C SER A 2 4.40 -7.73 32.81
N VAL A 3 5.69 -7.34 32.84
CA VAL A 3 6.12 -5.99 33.25
C VAL A 3 6.08 -5.00 32.08
N ILE A 4 6.47 -5.45 30.88
CA ILE A 4 6.47 -4.63 29.66
C ILE A 4 5.03 -4.34 29.18
N SER A 5 4.09 -5.27 29.38
CA SER A 5 2.67 -5.03 29.06
C SER A 5 2.02 -4.01 30.01
N LYS A 6 2.33 -4.06 31.31
CA LYS A 6 1.87 -3.06 32.30
C LYS A 6 2.47 -1.66 32.08
N LEU A 7 3.72 -1.58 31.61
CA LEU A 7 4.37 -0.30 31.29
C LEU A 7 3.78 0.40 30.06
N LYS A 8 3.22 -0.36 29.10
CA LYS A 8 2.59 0.21 27.89
C LYS A 8 1.31 0.99 28.17
N GLY A 9 0.60 0.72 29.26
CA GLY A 9 -0.60 1.47 29.66
C GLY A 9 -0.32 2.74 30.47
N ASN A 10 0.94 2.98 30.86
CA ASN A 10 1.30 4.12 31.68
C ASN A 10 1.59 5.36 30.81
N ILE A 11 0.73 6.37 30.89
CA ILE A 11 0.81 7.63 30.14
C ILE A 11 2.18 8.31 30.30
N PHE A 12 2.80 8.23 31.49
CA PHE A 12 4.12 8.79 31.74
C PHE A 12 5.20 8.07 30.94
N VAL A 13 5.15 6.73 30.91
CA VAL A 13 6.08 5.89 30.14
C VAL A 13 5.90 6.14 28.63
N GLN A 14 4.66 6.22 28.14
CA GLN A 14 4.38 6.55 26.74
C GLN A 14 4.91 7.94 26.35
N ARG A 15 4.73 8.94 27.22
CA ARG A 15 5.28 10.30 27.03
C ARG A 15 6.81 10.30 27.03
N SER A 16 7.46 9.58 27.95
CA SER A 16 8.92 9.41 27.99
C SER A 16 9.46 8.74 26.72
N PHE A 17 8.80 7.69 26.21
CA PHE A 17 9.17 7.06 24.93
C PHE A 17 9.02 8.03 23.74
N LYS A 18 7.98 8.88 23.74
CA LYS A 18 7.76 9.89 22.70
C LYS A 18 8.86 10.96 22.72
N ILE A 19 9.27 11.41 23.91
CA ILE A 19 10.38 12.35 24.10
C ILE A 19 11.70 11.72 23.64
N LEU A 20 11.99 10.48 24.07
CA LEU A 20 13.20 9.77 23.68
C LEU A 20 13.29 9.57 22.16
N LYS A 21 12.19 9.18 21.50
CA LYS A 21 12.11 9.10 20.02
C LYS A 21 12.41 10.46 19.38
N CYS A 22 11.90 11.56 19.95
CA CYS A 22 12.17 12.91 19.46
C CYS A 22 13.66 13.30 19.60
N ILE A 23 14.29 12.96 20.72
CA ILE A 23 15.72 13.20 20.96
C ILE A 23 16.57 12.39 20.00
N ILE A 24 16.32 11.08 19.90
CA ILE A 24 17.01 10.17 18.96
C ILE A 24 16.88 10.70 17.53
N ARG A 25 15.70 11.19 17.15
CA ARG A 25 15.48 11.80 15.84
C ARG A 25 16.36 13.03 15.62
N LYS A 26 16.38 13.98 16.57
CA LYS A 26 17.21 15.20 16.44
C LYS A 26 18.69 14.84 16.32
N LEU A 27 19.16 13.87 17.11
CA LEU A 27 20.52 13.35 17.04
C LEU A 27 20.81 12.69 15.68
N LEU A 28 19.89 11.86 15.16
CA LEU A 28 20.04 11.24 13.83
C LEU A 28 20.14 12.29 12.72
N VAL A 29 19.34 13.36 12.79
CA VAL A 29 19.43 14.46 11.83
C VAL A 29 20.80 15.12 11.91
N VAL A 30 21.33 15.42 13.11
CA VAL A 30 22.68 15.97 13.28
C VAL A 30 23.74 15.03 12.72
N ILE A 31 23.65 13.72 13.01
CA ILE A 31 24.57 12.71 12.48
C ILE A 31 24.55 12.69 10.94
N ILE A 32 23.36 12.76 10.33
CA ILE A 32 23.20 12.79 8.87
C ILE A 32 23.87 14.03 8.24
N HIS A 33 23.93 15.16 8.93
CA HIS A 33 24.63 16.36 8.43
C HIS A 33 26.15 16.13 8.34
N ILE A 34 26.72 15.44 9.33
CA ILE A 34 28.17 15.25 9.45
C ILE A 34 28.70 13.99 8.77
N VAL A 35 27.84 13.01 8.44
CA VAL A 35 28.28 11.81 7.69
C VAL A 35 28.70 12.22 6.28
N PRO A 36 29.96 11.98 5.89
CA PRO A 36 30.43 12.35 4.56
C PRO A 36 29.69 11.53 3.49
N GLY A 37 29.28 12.24 2.43
CA GLY A 37 28.53 11.67 1.32
C GLY A 37 29.36 10.86 0.33
N GLY A 38 30.67 10.73 0.54
CA GLY A 38 31.62 10.17 -0.44
C GLY A 38 31.24 8.78 -0.94
N ARG A 39 31.74 8.44 -2.14
CA ARG A 39 31.60 7.10 -2.72
C ARG A 39 32.15 6.05 -1.74
N ARG A 40 31.38 4.99 -1.53
CA ARG A 40 31.85 3.77 -0.88
C ARG A 40 31.69 2.62 -1.85
N ASN A 41 32.70 1.77 -1.96
CA ASN A 41 32.60 0.58 -2.81
C ASN A 41 31.43 -0.27 -2.35
N VAL A 42 30.46 -0.42 -3.25
CA VAL A 42 29.42 -1.42 -3.14
C VAL A 42 30.09 -2.76 -3.45
N PRO A 43 30.03 -3.76 -2.56
CA PRO A 43 30.83 -4.98 -2.73
C PRO A 43 30.29 -5.96 -3.78
N TYR A 44 29.14 -5.66 -4.38
CA TYR A 44 28.46 -6.53 -5.35
C TYR A 44 28.04 -5.71 -6.58
N SER A 45 28.09 -6.31 -7.76
CA SER A 45 27.44 -5.81 -8.97
C SER A 45 25.91 -5.95 -8.88
N ILE A 46 25.19 -5.35 -9.82
CA ILE A 46 23.73 -5.52 -9.95
C ILE A 46 23.36 -6.98 -10.25
N GLU A 47 24.13 -7.67 -11.10
CA GLU A 47 23.94 -9.07 -11.44
C GLU A 47 24.12 -9.97 -10.22
N GLN A 48 25.23 -9.81 -9.49
CA GLN A 48 25.50 -10.53 -8.25
C GLN A 48 24.43 -10.27 -7.18
N SER A 49 23.96 -9.02 -7.08
CA SER A 49 22.91 -8.66 -6.13
C SER A 49 21.58 -9.32 -6.50
N THR A 50 21.25 -9.36 -7.79
CA THR A 50 20.04 -10.02 -8.30
C THR A 50 20.11 -11.52 -8.06
N GLU A 51 21.27 -12.15 -8.28
CA GLU A 51 21.49 -13.58 -8.01
C GLU A 51 21.32 -13.90 -6.52
N ILE A 52 21.88 -13.09 -5.62
CA ILE A 52 21.70 -13.24 -4.16
C ILE A 52 20.21 -13.24 -3.78
N LEU A 53 19.39 -12.38 -4.40
CA LEU A 53 17.96 -12.34 -4.13
C LEU A 53 17.22 -13.52 -4.76
N ASN A 54 17.58 -13.92 -5.98
CA ASN A 54 16.96 -15.06 -6.68
C ASN A 54 17.25 -16.40 -5.98
N GLN A 55 18.37 -16.53 -5.26
CA GLN A 55 18.65 -17.67 -4.39
C GLN A 55 17.65 -17.80 -3.22
N ILE A 56 17.00 -16.70 -2.82
CA ILE A 56 15.99 -16.69 -1.74
C ILE A 56 14.60 -16.98 -2.32
N LYS A 57 14.21 -16.25 -3.38
CA LYS A 57 12.98 -16.47 -4.14
C LYS A 57 13.23 -16.03 -5.57
N GLN A 58 13.06 -16.95 -6.50
CA GLN A 58 13.19 -16.66 -7.92
C GLN A 58 12.15 -15.61 -8.34
N TYR A 59 12.63 -14.56 -9.00
CA TYR A 59 11.79 -13.58 -9.68
C TYR A 59 11.73 -13.90 -11.16
N GLU A 60 10.51 -14.07 -11.66
CA GLU A 60 10.24 -14.18 -13.09
C GLU A 60 9.52 -12.92 -13.55
N GLU A 61 10.14 -12.22 -14.49
CA GLU A 61 9.54 -11.05 -15.10
C GLU A 61 8.45 -11.50 -16.06
N LYS A 62 7.19 -11.46 -15.60
CA LYS A 62 6.05 -11.74 -16.45
C LYS A 62 5.79 -10.60 -17.43
N ASN A 63 5.32 -10.98 -18.63
CA ASN A 63 4.72 -10.01 -19.54
C ASN A 63 3.49 -9.40 -18.87
N ILE A 64 3.52 -8.08 -18.71
CA ILE A 64 2.36 -7.29 -18.27
C ILE A 64 1.28 -7.44 -19.34
N ASP A 65 0.28 -8.28 -19.08
CA ASP A 65 -0.94 -8.34 -19.88
C ASP A 65 -1.79 -7.11 -19.57
N GLN A 66 -2.05 -6.31 -20.60
CA GLN A 66 -2.67 -4.98 -20.50
C GLN A 66 -4.20 -5.03 -20.62
N THR A 67 -4.83 -6.20 -20.76
CA THR A 67 -6.20 -6.26 -21.30
C THR A 67 -7.33 -6.43 -20.27
N LEU A 68 -7.06 -6.36 -18.97
CA LEU A 68 -8.06 -6.72 -17.94
C LEU A 68 -9.27 -5.78 -17.85
N LEU A 69 -9.07 -4.46 -17.93
CA LEU A 69 -10.15 -3.47 -17.86
C LEU A 69 -10.18 -2.62 -19.13
N ARG A 70 -11.15 -2.91 -20.00
CA ARG A 70 -11.41 -2.14 -21.21
C ARG A 70 -12.41 -1.01 -20.94
N SER A 71 -12.31 0.04 -21.75
CA SER A 71 -13.30 1.12 -21.81
C SER A 71 -14.63 0.54 -22.28
N SER A 72 -15.54 0.32 -21.33
CA SER A 72 -16.90 -0.14 -21.56
C SER A 72 -17.88 0.81 -20.89
N PRO A 73 -19.12 0.94 -21.40
CA PRO A 73 -20.16 1.69 -20.72
C PRO A 73 -20.32 1.19 -19.28
N CYS A 74 -20.39 2.13 -18.33
CA CYS A 74 -20.64 1.81 -16.93
C CYS A 74 -22.13 1.94 -16.66
N ASP A 75 -22.77 0.87 -16.20
CA ASP A 75 -24.20 0.79 -15.88
C ASP A 75 -24.48 0.78 -14.36
N VAL A 76 -23.43 0.57 -13.54
CA VAL A 76 -23.50 0.69 -12.08
C VAL A 76 -22.60 1.82 -11.55
N ALA A 77 -22.96 2.40 -10.40
CA ALA A 77 -22.18 3.49 -9.83
C ALA A 77 -20.83 2.99 -9.29
N ILE A 78 -20.80 1.81 -8.68
CA ILE A 78 -19.59 1.24 -8.07
C ILE A 78 -19.54 -0.29 -8.12
N SER A 79 -18.37 -0.84 -8.44
CA SER A 79 -18.06 -2.25 -8.26
C SER A 79 -17.23 -2.45 -6.99
N ILE A 80 -17.68 -3.37 -6.14
CA ILE A 80 -17.02 -3.75 -4.89
C ILE A 80 -16.33 -5.09 -5.11
N ILE A 81 -15.00 -5.13 -5.09
CA ILE A 81 -14.21 -6.34 -5.33
C ILE A 81 -13.75 -6.91 -3.98
N ILE A 82 -14.08 -8.18 -3.71
CA ILE A 82 -13.77 -8.87 -2.46
C ILE A 82 -13.02 -10.17 -2.77
N PRO A 83 -11.68 -10.20 -2.66
CA PRO A 83 -10.92 -11.44 -2.73
C PRO A 83 -11.11 -12.22 -1.41
N VAL A 84 -11.50 -13.49 -1.52
CA VAL A 84 -11.77 -14.38 -0.37
C VAL A 84 -10.85 -15.60 -0.42
N TYR A 85 -10.09 -15.82 0.65
CA TYR A 85 -9.36 -17.06 0.87
C TYR A 85 -9.33 -17.39 2.36
N ASN A 86 -9.94 -18.50 2.74
CA ASN A 86 -9.96 -19.02 4.12
C ASN A 86 -10.33 -17.97 5.18
N CYS A 87 -11.49 -17.32 5.00
CA CYS A 87 -11.97 -16.22 5.82
C CYS A 87 -13.29 -16.51 6.55
N GLU A 88 -13.61 -17.78 6.83
CA GLU A 88 -14.92 -18.19 7.38
C GLU A 88 -15.34 -17.45 8.66
N LYS A 89 -14.36 -17.00 9.45
CA LYS A 89 -14.58 -16.33 10.74
C LYS A 89 -15.13 -14.91 10.63
N TYR A 90 -14.88 -14.25 9.51
CA TYR A 90 -15.13 -12.82 9.34
C TYR A 90 -16.04 -12.51 8.16
N LEU A 91 -16.07 -13.41 7.18
CA LEU A 91 -16.70 -13.17 5.89
C LEU A 91 -18.20 -12.86 5.98
N GLU A 92 -18.94 -13.52 6.88
CA GLU A 92 -20.38 -13.27 7.03
C GLU A 92 -20.67 -11.84 7.51
N GLU A 93 -19.86 -11.29 8.42
CA GLU A 93 -19.98 -9.89 8.85
C GLU A 93 -19.60 -8.92 7.72
N CYS A 94 -18.52 -9.23 6.99
CA CYS A 94 -18.08 -8.46 5.82
C CYS A 94 -19.22 -8.34 4.79
N LEU A 95 -19.75 -9.47 4.33
CA LEU A 95 -20.79 -9.52 3.31
C LEU A 95 -22.11 -8.93 3.80
N ASN A 96 -22.49 -9.15 5.05
CA ASN A 96 -23.66 -8.49 5.64
C ASN A 96 -23.52 -6.97 5.69
N SER A 97 -22.33 -6.43 5.97
CA SER A 97 -22.10 -4.99 5.99
C SER A 97 -22.27 -4.34 4.62
N ILE A 98 -22.04 -5.09 3.55
CA ILE A 98 -22.17 -4.64 2.16
C ILE A 98 -23.59 -4.84 1.64
N ASN A 99 -24.23 -5.97 1.95
CA ASN A 99 -25.60 -6.25 1.53
C ASN A 99 -26.60 -5.25 2.14
N ASN A 100 -26.34 -4.79 3.37
CA ASN A 100 -27.22 -3.88 4.11
C ASN A 100 -26.92 -2.39 3.87
N GLN A 101 -26.25 -2.03 2.77
CA GLN A 101 -25.90 -0.64 2.47
C GLN A 101 -27.16 0.22 2.24
N LYS A 102 -27.26 1.32 3.01
CA LYS A 102 -28.25 2.38 2.85
C LYS A 102 -27.74 3.37 1.81
N THR A 103 -28.03 3.11 0.55
CA THR A 103 -27.59 3.95 -0.55
C THR A 103 -28.64 4.11 -1.65
N THR A 104 -28.60 5.26 -2.32
CA THR A 104 -29.40 5.56 -3.52
C THR A 104 -28.67 5.18 -4.81
N PHE A 105 -27.41 4.76 -4.72
CA PHE A 105 -26.58 4.40 -5.88
C PHE A 105 -26.65 2.90 -6.17
N THR A 106 -26.62 2.54 -7.45
CA THR A 106 -26.48 1.15 -7.88
C THR A 106 -25.07 0.65 -7.64
N TYR A 107 -24.93 -0.58 -7.18
CA TYR A 107 -23.65 -1.22 -6.97
C TYR A 107 -23.71 -2.71 -7.31
N GLU A 108 -22.56 -3.29 -7.58
CA GLU A 108 -22.38 -4.74 -7.70
C GLU A 108 -21.26 -5.19 -6.76
N VAL A 109 -21.35 -6.45 -6.32
CA VAL A 109 -20.39 -7.06 -5.40
C VAL A 109 -19.77 -8.26 -6.08
N ILE A 110 -18.48 -8.17 -6.36
CA ILE A 110 -17.71 -9.18 -7.08
C ILE A 110 -16.86 -9.95 -6.06
N ILE A 111 -17.33 -11.14 -5.72
CA ILE A 111 -16.68 -12.03 -4.76
C ILE A 111 -15.84 -13.04 -5.53
N ILE A 112 -14.53 -13.01 -5.28
CA ILE A 112 -13.59 -13.95 -5.91
C ILE A 112 -13.09 -14.91 -4.83
N ASN A 113 -13.64 -16.12 -4.80
CA ASN A 113 -13.17 -17.20 -3.95
C ASN A 113 -11.92 -17.84 -4.54
N ASP A 114 -10.77 -17.51 -3.95
CA ASP A 114 -9.42 -17.92 -4.38
C ASP A 114 -9.06 -19.30 -3.81
N GLY A 115 -9.93 -20.28 -4.01
CA GLY A 115 -9.70 -21.67 -3.62
C GLY A 115 -9.76 -21.94 -2.12
N SER A 116 -10.72 -21.33 -1.40
CA SER A 116 -10.91 -21.58 0.03
C SER A 116 -11.20 -23.05 0.33
N THR A 117 -10.62 -23.55 1.43
CA THR A 117 -10.77 -24.92 1.94
C THR A 117 -11.54 -24.98 3.27
N ASP A 118 -11.93 -23.83 3.80
CA ASP A 118 -12.78 -23.69 4.99
C ASP A 118 -14.24 -23.45 4.59
N ARG A 119 -15.09 -23.02 5.53
CA ARG A 119 -16.51 -22.76 5.25
C ARG A 119 -16.79 -21.46 4.48
N SER A 120 -15.78 -20.77 3.95
CA SER A 120 -15.98 -19.52 3.17
C SER A 120 -16.89 -19.73 1.97
N ALA A 121 -16.73 -20.84 1.23
CA ALA A 121 -17.59 -21.13 0.08
C ALA A 121 -19.07 -21.32 0.48
N GLU A 122 -19.33 -21.98 1.61
CA GLU A 122 -20.68 -22.14 2.15
C GLU A 122 -21.31 -20.79 2.52
N ILE A 123 -20.53 -19.87 3.08
CA ILE A 123 -20.99 -18.52 3.46
C ILE A 123 -21.31 -17.72 2.20
N ILE A 124 -20.44 -17.76 1.17
CA ILE A 124 -20.64 -17.04 -0.09
C ILE A 124 -21.94 -17.48 -0.77
N ASN A 125 -22.24 -18.78 -0.77
CA ASN A 125 -23.44 -19.34 -1.40
C ASN A 125 -24.76 -18.84 -0.79
N LYS A 126 -24.73 -18.17 0.37
CA LYS A 126 -25.93 -17.53 0.96
C LYS A 126 -26.31 -16.22 0.25
N TYR A 127 -25.41 -15.63 -0.54
CA TYR A 127 -25.60 -14.35 -1.21
C TYR A 127 -25.84 -14.61 -2.71
N ASN A 128 -27.10 -14.56 -3.13
CA ASN A 128 -27.52 -14.94 -4.49
C ASN A 128 -28.39 -13.88 -5.18
N ASP A 129 -28.47 -12.67 -4.63
CA ASP A 129 -29.14 -11.54 -5.28
C ASP A 129 -28.41 -11.12 -6.56
N ASP A 130 -29.14 -10.56 -7.53
CA ASP A 130 -28.64 -10.24 -8.89
C ASP A 130 -27.41 -9.30 -8.92
N HIS A 131 -27.17 -8.55 -7.85
CA HIS A 131 -26.00 -7.67 -7.76
C HIS A 131 -24.72 -8.38 -7.28
N PHE A 132 -24.78 -9.66 -6.89
CA PHE A 132 -23.62 -10.46 -6.51
C PHE A 132 -23.08 -11.23 -7.73
N ILE A 133 -21.79 -11.06 -8.01
CA ILE A 133 -21.05 -11.81 -9.02
C ILE A 133 -20.04 -12.67 -8.27
N ILE A 134 -20.29 -13.98 -8.24
CA ILE A 134 -19.44 -14.93 -7.52
C ILE A 134 -18.63 -15.74 -8.52
N VAL A 135 -17.31 -15.74 -8.34
CA VAL A 135 -16.39 -16.57 -9.11
C VAL A 135 -15.50 -17.36 -8.16
N SER A 136 -15.31 -18.64 -8.44
CA SER A 136 -14.40 -19.51 -7.70
C SER A 136 -13.31 -20.03 -8.62
N GLU A 137 -12.06 -19.88 -8.20
CA GLU A 137 -10.87 -20.29 -8.93
C GLU A 137 -9.93 -21.09 -8.00
N PRO A 138 -9.01 -21.91 -8.53
CA PRO A 138 -7.93 -22.47 -7.73
C PRO A 138 -7.06 -21.37 -7.11
N ASN A 139 -6.57 -21.59 -5.88
CA ASN A 139 -5.75 -20.60 -5.16
C ASN A 139 -4.55 -20.14 -5.99
N SER A 140 -4.62 -18.89 -6.43
CA SER A 140 -3.64 -18.21 -7.28
C SER A 140 -3.15 -16.89 -6.64
N GLY A 141 -3.66 -16.57 -5.45
CA GLY A 141 -3.24 -15.44 -4.63
C GLY A 141 -4.06 -14.17 -4.87
N GLN A 142 -3.99 -13.29 -3.87
CA GLN A 142 -4.81 -12.09 -3.78
C GLN A 142 -4.69 -11.14 -4.98
N ALA A 143 -3.50 -11.04 -5.60
CA ALA A 143 -3.30 -10.22 -6.80
C ALA A 143 -4.14 -10.73 -7.98
N VAL A 144 -4.15 -12.06 -8.21
CA VAL A 144 -4.92 -12.70 -9.27
C VAL A 144 -6.42 -12.56 -9.00
N ALA A 145 -6.84 -12.77 -7.76
CA ALA A 145 -8.24 -12.57 -7.37
C ALA A 145 -8.72 -11.12 -7.62
N ARG A 146 -7.92 -10.12 -7.26
CA ARG A 146 -8.24 -8.71 -7.55
C ARG A 146 -8.26 -8.42 -9.05
N ASN A 147 -7.33 -8.98 -9.82
CA ASN A 147 -7.27 -8.84 -11.27
C ASN A 147 -8.52 -9.42 -11.97
N LEU A 148 -8.98 -10.60 -11.53
CA LEU A 148 -10.20 -11.21 -12.01
C LEU A 148 -11.42 -10.34 -11.66
N GLY A 149 -11.49 -9.87 -10.42
CA GLY A 149 -12.55 -8.94 -9.99
C GLY A 149 -12.57 -7.64 -10.81
N LEU A 150 -11.39 -7.09 -11.12
CA LEU A 150 -11.27 -5.92 -12.00
C LEU A 150 -11.81 -6.21 -13.39
N SER A 151 -11.53 -7.39 -13.97
CA SER A 151 -12.00 -7.75 -15.31
C SER A 151 -13.53 -7.88 -15.42
N LEU A 152 -14.19 -8.21 -14.30
CA LEU A 152 -15.64 -8.37 -14.22
C LEU A 152 -16.35 -7.05 -13.87
N ALA A 153 -15.62 -6.07 -13.33
CA ALA A 153 -16.20 -4.83 -12.87
C ALA A 153 -16.81 -3.99 -13.99
N ARG A 154 -18.01 -3.46 -13.75
CA ARG A 154 -18.79 -2.57 -14.65
C ARG A 154 -19.03 -1.18 -14.06
N GLY A 155 -18.62 -0.94 -12.81
CA GLY A 155 -18.85 0.29 -12.09
C GLY A 155 -18.05 1.48 -12.60
N SER A 156 -18.67 2.66 -12.49
CA SER A 156 -18.02 3.96 -12.72
C SER A 156 -16.88 4.22 -11.73
N TYR A 157 -17.05 3.71 -10.51
CA TYR A 157 -16.02 3.63 -9.48
C TYR A 157 -15.73 2.17 -9.12
N ILE A 158 -14.53 1.93 -8.62
CA ILE A 158 -14.06 0.63 -8.10
C ILE A 158 -13.69 0.82 -6.63
N THR A 159 -14.01 -0.15 -5.80
CA THR A 159 -13.46 -0.28 -4.44
C THR A 159 -13.04 -1.71 -4.16
N PHE A 160 -12.11 -1.86 -3.22
CA PHE A 160 -11.67 -3.15 -2.71
C PHE A 160 -12.00 -3.20 -1.22
N ILE A 161 -12.58 -4.32 -0.79
CA ILE A 161 -12.83 -4.61 0.62
C ILE A 161 -12.17 -5.94 0.90
N ASP A 162 -11.33 -6.00 1.94
CA ASP A 162 -10.72 -7.26 2.35
C ASP A 162 -11.78 -8.09 3.13
N ALA A 163 -11.77 -9.41 2.92
CA ALA A 163 -12.81 -10.32 3.43
C ALA A 163 -12.85 -10.44 4.98
N ASP A 164 -11.83 -9.95 5.66
CA ASP A 164 -11.69 -9.90 7.13
C ASP A 164 -12.17 -8.56 7.74
N ASP A 165 -12.46 -7.57 6.90
CA ASP A 165 -12.90 -6.24 7.27
C ASP A 165 -14.43 -6.06 7.08
N PHE A 166 -14.96 -4.93 7.53
CA PHE A 166 -16.35 -4.53 7.29
C PHE A 166 -16.48 -3.02 7.13
N VAL A 167 -17.65 -2.55 6.67
CA VAL A 167 -17.91 -1.12 6.41
C VAL A 167 -19.16 -0.63 7.14
N SER A 168 -19.30 0.68 7.30
CA SER A 168 -20.52 1.27 7.86
C SER A 168 -21.68 1.15 6.88
N ASP A 169 -22.92 1.20 7.37
CA ASP A 169 -24.14 1.08 6.56
C ASP A 169 -24.30 2.17 5.48
N ASN A 170 -23.56 3.27 5.57
CA ASN A 170 -23.58 4.39 4.63
C ASN A 170 -22.28 4.55 3.82
N TYR A 171 -21.41 3.53 3.80
CA TYR A 171 -20.10 3.59 3.14
C TYR A 171 -20.21 3.97 1.66
N ILE A 172 -21.06 3.27 0.89
CA ILE A 172 -21.25 3.52 -0.55
C ILE A 172 -21.78 4.95 -0.78
N GLU A 173 -22.85 5.30 -0.07
CA GLU A 173 -23.52 6.59 -0.19
C GLU A 173 -22.55 7.76 0.09
N SER A 174 -21.78 7.66 1.17
CA SER A 174 -20.83 8.69 1.59
C SER A 174 -19.68 8.84 0.59
N MET A 175 -19.10 7.74 0.14
CA MET A 175 -17.95 7.76 -0.76
C MET A 175 -18.35 8.29 -2.14
N ILE A 176 -19.45 7.82 -2.72
CA ILE A 176 -19.90 8.24 -4.06
C ILE A 176 -20.35 9.71 -4.06
N LYS A 177 -21.12 10.15 -3.06
CA LYS A 177 -21.47 11.58 -2.94
C LYS A 177 -20.23 12.46 -2.88
N LYS A 178 -19.22 12.08 -2.08
CA LYS A 178 -17.98 12.84 -1.98
C LYS A 178 -17.24 12.87 -3.32
N ALA A 179 -17.16 11.75 -4.03
CA ALA A 179 -16.49 11.69 -5.32
C ALA A 179 -17.19 12.55 -6.39
N GLN A 180 -18.52 12.47 -6.49
CA GLN A 180 -19.30 13.23 -7.47
C GLN A 180 -19.28 14.74 -7.18
N SER A 181 -19.50 15.14 -5.93
CA SER A 181 -19.52 16.56 -5.51
C SER A 181 -18.17 17.27 -5.65
N THR A 182 -17.06 16.53 -5.64
CA THR A 182 -15.72 17.10 -5.75
C THR A 182 -15.04 16.81 -7.08
N ASP A 183 -15.68 16.01 -7.96
CA ASP A 183 -15.08 15.39 -9.14
C ASP A 183 -13.69 14.80 -8.82
N ALA A 184 -13.66 13.93 -7.80
CA ALA A 184 -12.45 13.25 -7.37
C ALA A 184 -12.17 12.02 -8.25
N ASP A 185 -10.89 11.81 -8.56
CA ASP A 185 -10.44 10.55 -9.14
C ASP A 185 -10.31 9.47 -8.07
N ILE A 186 -9.98 9.86 -6.83
CA ILE A 186 -9.89 8.98 -5.66
C ILE A 186 -10.53 9.65 -4.46
N VAL A 187 -11.37 8.92 -3.73
CA VAL A 187 -11.79 9.32 -2.37
C VAL A 187 -11.23 8.32 -1.37
N LEU A 188 -10.58 8.82 -0.32
CA LEU A 188 -10.05 8.02 0.81
C LEU A 188 -10.83 8.32 2.07
N SER A 189 -11.44 7.31 2.68
CA SER A 189 -12.10 7.45 3.98
C SER A 189 -11.10 7.33 5.14
N CYS A 190 -11.48 7.90 6.28
CA CYS A 190 -10.94 7.48 7.56
C CYS A 190 -11.30 6.00 7.84
N TYR A 191 -10.54 5.36 8.71
CA TYR A 191 -10.79 3.98 9.11
C TYR A 191 -10.54 3.76 10.60
N SER A 192 -11.24 2.78 11.16
CA SER A 192 -11.10 2.35 12.55
C SER A 192 -10.44 0.98 12.59
N ASN A 193 -9.43 0.83 13.43
CA ASN A 193 -8.93 -0.48 13.79
C ASN A 193 -9.88 -1.12 14.78
N CYS A 194 -10.28 -2.37 14.55
CA CYS A 194 -11.09 -3.15 15.47
C CYS A 194 -10.45 -4.49 15.80
N ASN A 195 -10.94 -5.14 16.86
CA ASN A 195 -10.52 -6.50 17.24
C ASN A 195 -11.45 -7.56 16.65
N TYR A 196 -11.26 -8.82 17.04
CA TYR A 196 -12.08 -9.95 16.59
C TYR A 196 -13.59 -9.72 16.80
N SER A 197 -13.97 -9.11 17.92
CA SER A 197 -15.37 -8.82 18.31
C SER A 197 -15.88 -7.48 17.75
N SER A 198 -15.20 -6.92 16.75
CA SER A 198 -15.55 -5.64 16.12
C SER A 198 -15.51 -4.43 17.07
N ASN A 199 -14.86 -4.55 18.24
CA ASN A 199 -14.65 -3.43 19.14
C ASN A 199 -13.56 -2.51 18.60
N ILE A 200 -13.86 -1.23 18.49
CA ILE A 200 -12.95 -0.20 17.99
C ILE A 200 -11.82 0.04 19.01
N ASN A 201 -10.59 -0.05 18.53
CA ASN A 201 -9.39 0.23 19.32
C ASN A 201 -8.89 1.66 19.11
N ASN A 202 -8.85 2.10 17.86
CA ASN A 202 -8.35 3.41 17.48
C ASN A 202 -8.79 3.80 16.08
N THR A 203 -8.91 5.11 15.85
CA THR A 203 -9.35 5.66 14.57
C THR A 203 -8.22 6.43 13.89
N CYS A 204 -8.09 6.23 12.58
CA CYS A 204 -7.15 6.93 11.72
C CYS A 204 -7.89 7.99 10.92
N TYR A 205 -7.71 9.25 11.35
CA TYR A 205 -8.30 10.40 10.69
C TYR A 205 -7.37 11.02 9.64
N PHE A 206 -7.92 11.29 8.47
CA PHE A 206 -7.22 11.98 7.39
C PHE A 206 -7.64 13.44 7.22
N GLY A 207 -8.73 13.88 7.86
CA GLY A 207 -9.34 15.19 7.64
C GLY A 207 -10.09 15.28 6.31
N ASP A 208 -10.65 16.45 6.01
CA ASP A 208 -11.26 16.77 4.72
C ASP A 208 -10.32 17.64 3.89
N HIS A 209 -9.64 17.03 2.93
CA HIS A 209 -8.56 17.65 2.16
C HIS A 209 -8.62 17.26 0.69
N VAL A 210 -8.14 18.17 -0.17
CA VAL A 210 -7.98 17.96 -1.61
C VAL A 210 -6.49 17.99 -1.95
N TYR A 211 -6.04 17.01 -2.72
CA TYR A 211 -4.64 16.86 -3.14
C TYR A 211 -4.55 16.70 -4.65
N THR A 212 -3.61 17.41 -5.27
CA THR A 212 -3.42 17.45 -6.73
C THR A 212 -1.99 17.19 -7.19
N ASN A 213 -1.10 16.84 -6.26
CA ASN A 213 0.29 16.49 -6.56
C ASN A 213 0.71 15.22 -5.81
N PHE A 214 1.73 14.53 -6.34
CA PHE A 214 2.13 13.23 -5.83
C PHE A 214 2.69 13.30 -4.41
N TYR A 215 3.40 14.38 -4.09
CA TYR A 215 3.93 14.59 -2.74
C TYR A 215 2.82 14.73 -1.70
N GLY A 216 1.69 15.36 -2.06
CA GLY A 216 0.49 15.46 -1.23
C GLY A 216 -0.18 14.12 -0.97
N TYR A 217 0.06 13.13 -1.84
CA TYR A 217 -0.41 11.75 -1.63
C TYR A 217 0.50 10.95 -0.69
N LEU A 218 1.72 11.43 -0.40
CA LEU A 218 2.64 10.74 0.49
C LEU A 218 2.13 10.71 1.93
N GLY A 219 2.26 9.53 2.57
CA GLY A 219 1.73 9.29 3.91
C GLY A 219 0.24 8.92 3.93
N LYS A 220 -0.44 8.93 2.79
CA LYS A 220 -1.73 8.26 2.64
C LYS A 220 -1.52 6.76 2.48
N SER A 221 -2.49 5.97 2.94
CA SER A 221 -2.36 4.52 2.96
C SER A 221 -2.23 3.95 1.54
N GLY A 222 -1.17 3.18 1.29
CA GLY A 222 -0.93 2.47 0.03
C GLY A 222 -1.74 1.17 -0.11
N VAL A 223 -2.56 0.85 0.89
CA VAL A 223 -3.49 -0.30 0.84
C VAL A 223 -4.60 -0.04 -0.19
N PRO A 224 -5.24 -1.07 -0.76
CA PRO A 224 -6.30 -0.88 -1.75
C PRO A 224 -7.64 -0.46 -1.12
N TRP A 225 -7.90 -0.85 0.13
CA TRP A 225 -9.17 -0.62 0.82
C TRP A 225 -9.35 0.79 1.39
N GLY A 226 -10.56 1.07 1.88
CA GLY A 226 -10.95 2.38 2.43
C GLY A 226 -10.96 3.49 1.36
N LYS A 227 -11.01 3.12 0.08
CA LYS A 227 -10.94 4.04 -1.05
C LYS A 227 -11.91 3.65 -2.14
N ILE A 228 -12.46 4.64 -2.83
CA ILE A 228 -13.07 4.44 -4.13
C ILE A 228 -12.19 5.10 -5.19
N TYR A 229 -12.06 4.45 -6.35
CA TYR A 229 -11.22 4.86 -7.46
C TYR A 229 -12.08 5.04 -8.70
N LYS A 230 -11.94 6.15 -9.42
CA LYS A 230 -12.56 6.33 -10.72
C LYS A 230 -12.04 5.23 -11.66
N ARG A 231 -12.94 4.53 -12.36
CA ARG A 231 -12.61 3.35 -13.18
C ARG A 231 -11.41 3.55 -14.10
N LYS A 232 -11.32 4.71 -14.77
CA LYS A 232 -10.25 5.08 -15.70
C LYS A 232 -8.82 4.94 -15.13
N LEU A 233 -8.67 4.98 -13.81
CA LEU A 233 -7.36 4.79 -13.15
C LEU A 233 -6.85 3.35 -13.27
N TRP A 234 -7.76 2.39 -13.41
CA TRP A 234 -7.50 0.96 -13.50
C TRP A 234 -7.42 0.45 -14.95
N GLU A 235 -7.74 1.29 -15.95
CA GLU A 235 -7.62 0.91 -17.36
C GLU A 235 -6.17 0.56 -17.73
N ASN A 236 -5.97 -0.63 -18.27
CA ASN A 236 -4.67 -1.22 -18.58
C ASN A 236 -3.73 -1.36 -17.36
N VAL A 237 -4.28 -1.44 -16.15
CA VAL A 237 -3.53 -1.67 -14.90
C VAL A 237 -3.94 -2.99 -14.28
N SER A 238 -2.96 -3.81 -13.94
CA SER A 238 -3.14 -5.09 -13.25
C SER A 238 -2.19 -5.18 -12.08
N TYR A 239 -2.68 -5.76 -10.97
CA TYR A 239 -1.82 -6.15 -9.85
C TYR A 239 -0.77 -7.14 -10.33
N PRO A 240 0.45 -7.12 -9.76
CA PRO A 240 1.49 -8.08 -10.13
C PRO A 240 1.20 -9.48 -9.58
N ASP A 241 0.86 -10.42 -10.46
CA ASP A 241 0.67 -11.83 -10.10
C ASP A 241 1.93 -12.42 -9.43
N ASN A 242 1.75 -13.21 -8.37
CA ASN A 242 2.83 -13.92 -7.67
C ASN A 242 3.97 -13.05 -7.08
N ILE A 243 3.73 -11.75 -6.93
CA ILE A 243 4.63 -10.81 -6.24
C ILE A 243 3.92 -10.30 -4.98
N ALA A 244 4.48 -10.58 -3.80
CA ALA A 244 3.93 -10.01 -2.56
C ALA A 244 4.10 -8.48 -2.51
N PHE A 245 3.29 -7.82 -1.68
CA PHE A 245 3.19 -6.35 -1.65
C PHE A 245 2.69 -5.79 -2.98
N GLU A 246 1.76 -6.50 -3.60
CA GLU A 246 1.06 -6.14 -4.83
C GLU A 246 0.35 -4.79 -4.72
N ASP A 247 -0.09 -4.43 -3.51
CA ASP A 247 -0.70 -3.15 -3.14
C ASP A 247 0.23 -1.94 -3.38
N THR A 248 1.53 -2.15 -3.49
CA THR A 248 2.52 -1.12 -3.86
C THR A 248 2.17 -0.44 -5.19
N ILE A 249 1.39 -1.10 -6.07
CA ILE A 249 0.86 -0.51 -7.31
C ILE A 249 -0.05 0.70 -7.07
N ILE A 250 -0.75 0.78 -5.93
CA ILE A 250 -1.64 1.90 -5.60
C ILE A 250 -0.84 3.19 -5.55
N LEU A 251 0.24 3.18 -4.78
CA LEU A 251 1.10 4.35 -4.65
C LEU A 251 1.92 4.57 -5.93
N ASN A 252 2.49 3.51 -6.51
CA ASN A 252 3.46 3.66 -7.60
C ASN A 252 2.86 3.82 -8.99
N VAL A 253 1.57 3.50 -9.19
CA VAL A 253 0.90 3.60 -10.50
C VAL A 253 -0.41 4.38 -10.38
N ILE A 254 -1.34 3.94 -9.54
CA ILE A 254 -2.70 4.51 -9.47
C ILE A 254 -2.66 5.99 -9.05
N TYR A 255 -1.92 6.33 -8.01
CA TYR A 255 -1.77 7.71 -7.55
C TYR A 255 -1.06 8.60 -8.57
N ARG A 256 -0.23 8.06 -9.47
CA ARG A 256 0.41 8.84 -10.55
C ARG A 256 -0.55 9.13 -11.71
N ARG A 257 -1.63 8.37 -11.84
CA ARG A 257 -2.72 8.60 -12.80
C ARG A 257 -3.84 9.47 -12.23
N CYS A 258 -3.84 9.67 -10.91
CA CYS A 258 -4.79 10.50 -10.19
C CYS A 258 -4.43 11.99 -10.34
N LEU A 259 -5.40 12.81 -10.75
CA LEU A 259 -5.27 14.27 -10.77
C LEU A 259 -5.83 14.90 -9.49
N LYS A 260 -6.85 14.28 -8.88
CA LYS A 260 -7.51 14.79 -7.67
C LYS A 260 -7.86 13.67 -6.69
N LEU A 261 -7.16 13.66 -5.55
CA LEU A 261 -7.47 12.82 -4.40
C LEU A 261 -8.18 13.66 -3.35
N VAL A 262 -9.27 13.15 -2.81
CA VAL A 262 -10.05 13.80 -1.75
C VAL A 262 -10.12 12.86 -0.55
N THR A 263 -9.97 13.40 0.66
CA THR A 263 -10.19 12.64 1.89
C THR A 263 -11.58 12.90 2.44
N ASN A 264 -12.23 11.86 2.92
CA ASN A 264 -13.52 11.89 3.60
C ASN A 264 -13.27 11.71 5.10
N ASP A 265 -13.68 12.68 5.91
CA ASP A 265 -13.40 12.67 7.35
C ASP A 265 -14.24 11.62 8.10
N ASN A 266 -15.27 11.08 7.46
CA ASN A 266 -16.08 10.01 8.04
C ASN A 266 -15.27 8.73 8.19
N CYS A 267 -15.33 8.13 9.37
CA CYS A 267 -14.74 6.82 9.63
C CYS A 267 -15.75 5.71 9.31
N ILE A 268 -15.66 5.20 8.09
CA ILE A 268 -16.69 4.33 7.48
C ILE A 268 -16.12 2.97 7.02
N TYR A 269 -14.84 2.73 7.28
CA TYR A 269 -14.16 1.46 7.02
C TYR A 269 -13.59 0.93 8.35
N TYR A 270 -13.79 -0.35 8.63
CA TYR A 270 -13.35 -0.99 9.87
C TYR A 270 -12.34 -2.09 9.55
N TYR A 271 -11.06 -1.79 9.84
CA TYR A 271 -9.94 -2.69 9.61
C TYR A 271 -9.76 -3.64 10.81
N ARG A 272 -9.85 -4.94 10.60
CA ARG A 272 -9.76 -5.94 11.68
C ARG A 272 -8.31 -6.36 11.92
N ILE A 273 -7.88 -6.22 13.18
CA ILE A 273 -6.54 -6.65 13.61
C ILE A 273 -6.64 -8.06 14.22
N HIS A 274 -5.96 -9.01 13.61
CA HIS A 274 -5.79 -10.38 14.10
C HIS A 274 -4.38 -10.92 13.77
N ASP A 275 -4.08 -12.13 14.20
CA ASP A 275 -2.72 -12.69 14.06
C ASP A 275 -2.42 -13.19 12.66
N THR A 276 -3.45 -13.45 11.86
CA THR A 276 -3.33 -13.93 10.49
C THR A 276 -3.32 -12.82 9.44
N ASN A 277 -3.30 -11.52 9.79
CA ASN A 277 -3.16 -10.46 8.77
C ASN A 277 -1.88 -10.67 7.92
N THR A 278 -2.00 -10.53 6.59
CA THR A 278 -1.01 -10.92 5.58
C THR A 278 0.40 -10.36 5.83
N ILE A 279 0.50 -9.09 6.24
CA ILE A 279 1.80 -8.44 6.46
C ILE A 279 2.63 -9.14 7.55
N LYS A 280 1.98 -9.65 8.61
CA LYS A 280 2.67 -10.37 9.69
C LYS A 280 3.21 -11.71 9.20
N GLN A 281 2.53 -12.34 8.25
CA GLN A 281 2.92 -13.62 7.67
C GLN A 281 4.06 -13.50 6.66
N ILE A 282 4.20 -12.36 5.97
CA ILE A 282 5.25 -12.18 4.93
C ILE A 282 6.61 -11.87 5.54
N LEU A 283 6.67 -11.09 6.61
CA LEU A 283 7.94 -10.56 7.14
C LEU A 283 8.84 -11.68 7.67
N GLY A 284 10.06 -11.77 7.12
CA GLY A 284 11.01 -12.83 7.46
C GLY A 284 10.88 -14.09 6.59
N THR A 285 9.88 -14.16 5.71
CA THR A 285 9.76 -15.22 4.70
C THR A 285 10.41 -14.80 3.37
N PRO A 286 10.66 -15.74 2.44
CA PRO A 286 11.19 -15.43 1.10
C PRO A 286 10.35 -14.39 0.35
N LYS A 287 9.02 -14.36 0.56
CA LYS A 287 8.12 -13.35 -0.06
C LYS A 287 8.47 -11.91 0.33
N ALA A 288 9.21 -11.67 1.42
CA ALA A 288 9.59 -10.31 1.81
C ALA A 288 10.45 -9.59 0.76
N ILE A 289 11.25 -10.33 -0.03
CA ILE A 289 12.11 -9.74 -1.07
C ILE A 289 11.32 -9.25 -2.29
N ASP A 290 10.09 -9.73 -2.48
CA ASP A 290 9.19 -9.26 -3.54
C ASP A 290 8.90 -7.76 -3.42
N SER A 291 9.18 -7.14 -2.27
CA SER A 291 9.11 -5.70 -2.13
C SER A 291 9.99 -4.93 -3.12
N ILE A 292 11.07 -5.52 -3.63
CA ILE A 292 11.93 -4.92 -4.66
C ILE A 292 11.27 -5.09 -6.04
N TRP A 293 10.77 -6.29 -6.29
CA TRP A 293 10.16 -6.67 -7.56
C TRP A 293 8.82 -5.99 -7.81
N SER A 294 8.05 -5.71 -6.76
CA SER A 294 6.82 -4.92 -6.84
C SER A 294 7.10 -3.46 -7.26
N VAL A 295 8.22 -2.88 -6.80
CA VAL A 295 8.68 -1.56 -7.28
C VAL A 295 9.13 -1.65 -8.74
N LYS A 296 9.95 -2.64 -9.09
CA LYS A 296 10.38 -2.88 -10.49
C LYS A 296 9.18 -2.98 -11.43
N TYR A 297 8.22 -3.85 -11.08
CA TYR A 297 6.99 -4.05 -11.82
C TYR A 297 6.23 -2.73 -12.01
N SER A 298 6.03 -1.97 -10.93
CA SER A 298 5.29 -0.71 -10.97
C SER A 298 5.96 0.32 -11.89
N LEU A 299 7.29 0.45 -11.83
CA LEU A 299 8.04 1.36 -12.71
C LEU A 299 7.95 0.93 -14.18
N ASN A 300 8.08 -0.36 -14.45
CA ASN A 300 7.94 -0.92 -15.81
C ASN A 300 6.53 -0.69 -16.35
N LEU A 301 5.50 -0.88 -15.53
CA LEU A 301 4.11 -0.61 -15.89
C LEU A 301 3.90 0.88 -16.18
N CYS A 302 4.44 1.78 -15.36
CA CYS A 302 4.38 3.22 -15.63
C CYS A 302 5.00 3.59 -16.97
N ASN A 303 6.16 3.02 -17.31
CA ASN A 303 6.80 3.24 -18.60
C ASN A 303 5.92 2.76 -19.77
N LYS A 304 5.34 1.57 -19.65
CA LYS A 304 4.42 1.01 -20.66
C LYS A 304 3.16 1.86 -20.84
N LEU A 305 2.66 2.45 -19.76
CA LEU A 305 1.49 3.33 -19.78
C LEU A 305 1.80 4.78 -20.19
N GLY A 306 3.07 5.11 -20.48
CA GLY A 306 3.48 6.47 -20.80
C GLY A 306 3.31 7.45 -19.65
N ILE A 307 3.33 6.98 -18.40
CA ILE A 307 3.21 7.86 -17.22
C ILE A 307 4.53 8.61 -17.04
N THR A 308 4.49 9.91 -17.32
CA THR A 308 5.66 10.79 -17.25
C THR A 308 6.36 10.74 -15.89
N PRO A 309 7.69 10.63 -15.87
CA PRO A 309 8.47 10.79 -14.65
C PRO A 309 8.33 12.21 -14.08
N THR A 310 7.97 12.32 -12.81
CA THR A 310 7.91 13.59 -12.07
C THR A 310 8.89 13.60 -10.91
N ILE A 311 9.32 14.80 -10.53
CA ILE A 311 10.17 14.97 -9.35
C ILE A 311 9.42 14.64 -8.05
N ASP A 312 8.14 14.97 -7.95
CA ASP A 312 7.35 14.67 -6.75
C ASP A 312 7.31 13.16 -6.47
N TYR A 313 7.18 12.36 -7.53
CA TYR A 313 7.28 10.91 -7.42
C TYR A 313 8.72 10.46 -7.11
N TYR A 314 9.75 11.12 -7.64
CA TYR A 314 11.12 10.78 -7.29
C TYR A 314 11.38 10.90 -5.78
N TYR A 315 10.94 12.00 -5.18
CA TYR A 315 11.03 12.20 -3.73
C TYR A 315 10.29 11.10 -2.97
N ALA A 316 9.11 10.73 -3.44
CA ALA A 316 8.37 9.62 -2.85
C ALA A 316 9.08 8.28 -2.96
N LEU A 317 9.64 7.97 -4.14
CA LEU A 317 10.38 6.74 -4.39
C LEU A 317 11.58 6.62 -3.45
N LEU A 318 12.34 7.71 -3.26
CA LEU A 318 13.44 7.77 -2.29
C LEU A 318 12.98 7.40 -0.88
N LEU A 319 11.88 7.98 -0.42
CA LEU A 319 11.33 7.71 0.92
C LEU A 319 10.82 6.27 1.05
N GLN A 320 10.11 5.78 0.04
CA GLN A 320 9.56 4.42 -0.01
C GLN A 320 10.64 3.34 0.09
N THR A 321 11.87 3.59 -0.38
CA THR A 321 12.98 2.62 -0.22
C THR A 321 13.22 2.25 1.26
N SER A 322 12.94 3.17 2.18
CA SER A 322 12.98 2.91 3.63
C SER A 322 11.97 1.85 4.06
N ILE A 323 10.79 1.82 3.45
CA ILE A 323 9.78 0.78 3.71
C ILE A 323 10.23 -0.53 3.05
N HIS A 324 10.61 -0.46 1.77
CA HIS A 324 10.86 -1.64 0.94
C HIS A 324 12.06 -2.48 1.37
N VAL A 325 13.14 -1.85 1.85
CA VAL A 325 14.33 -2.59 2.32
C VAL A 325 14.46 -2.49 3.83
N TYR A 326 14.51 -1.29 4.39
CA TYR A 326 14.86 -1.14 5.80
C TYR A 326 13.82 -1.79 6.73
N TYR A 327 12.52 -1.56 6.49
CA TYR A 327 11.46 -2.15 7.31
C TYR A 327 11.09 -3.59 6.91
N ARG A 328 10.80 -3.83 5.63
CA ARG A 328 10.29 -5.13 5.15
C ARG A 328 11.33 -6.25 5.22
N LEU A 329 12.62 -5.92 5.04
CA LEU A 329 13.71 -6.88 5.15
C LEU A 329 14.41 -6.86 6.51
N ARG A 330 13.83 -6.27 7.56
CA ARG A 330 14.49 -6.13 8.87
C ARG A 330 15.02 -7.44 9.47
N GLY A 331 14.37 -8.57 9.18
CA GLY A 331 14.77 -9.91 9.64
C GLY A 331 15.92 -10.55 8.87
N TYR A 332 16.32 -9.98 7.73
CA TYR A 332 17.38 -10.54 6.88
C TYR A 332 18.78 -10.08 7.30
N ASP A 333 19.79 -10.82 6.84
CA ASP A 333 21.19 -10.49 7.08
C ASP A 333 21.64 -9.22 6.33
N ARG A 334 22.86 -8.77 6.62
CA ARG A 334 23.42 -7.57 5.97
C ARG A 334 23.66 -7.78 4.48
N LYS A 335 24.04 -8.99 4.05
CA LYS A 335 24.34 -9.32 2.65
C LYS A 335 23.10 -9.12 1.79
N THR A 336 21.98 -9.72 2.19
CA THR A 336 20.68 -9.64 1.52
C THR A 336 20.15 -8.21 1.47
N LYS A 337 20.20 -7.49 2.60
CA LYS A 337 19.76 -6.07 2.65
C LYS A 337 20.59 -5.19 1.72
N MET A 338 21.88 -5.46 1.60
CA MET A 338 22.77 -4.71 0.70
C MET A 338 22.50 -5.06 -0.77
N ALA A 339 22.29 -6.34 -1.09
CA ALA A 339 21.86 -6.75 -2.44
C ALA A 339 20.52 -6.09 -2.84
N ALA A 340 19.53 -6.05 -1.94
CA ALA A 340 18.27 -5.37 -2.15
C ALA A 340 18.42 -3.85 -2.34
N PHE A 341 19.31 -3.20 -1.57
CA PHE A 341 19.65 -1.79 -1.77
C PHE A 341 20.24 -1.53 -3.15
N ILE A 342 21.12 -2.42 -3.64
CA ILE A 342 21.76 -2.27 -4.96
C ILE A 342 20.73 -2.42 -6.08
N CYS A 343 19.84 -3.39 -5.97
CA CYS A 343 18.75 -3.56 -6.94
C CYS A 343 17.82 -2.35 -6.98
N LEU A 344 17.42 -1.81 -5.81
CA LEU A 344 16.64 -0.56 -5.78
C LEU A 344 17.42 0.64 -6.28
N ARG A 345 18.73 0.72 -6.01
CA ARG A 345 19.58 1.81 -6.48
C ARG A 345 19.52 1.92 -7.99
N ASP A 346 19.61 0.80 -8.70
CA ASP A 346 19.53 0.77 -10.15
C ASP A 346 18.20 1.37 -10.65
N LEU A 347 17.09 0.93 -10.08
CA LEU A 347 15.75 1.46 -10.39
C LEU A 347 15.60 2.95 -10.08
N VAL A 348 16.08 3.39 -8.91
CA VAL A 348 16.03 4.79 -8.47
C VAL A 348 16.87 5.68 -9.38
N ILE A 349 18.09 5.26 -9.75
CA ILE A 349 18.98 6.05 -10.63
C ILE A 349 18.44 6.10 -12.06
N SER A 350 17.91 4.98 -12.57
CA SER A 350 17.23 4.94 -13.87
C SER A 350 16.06 5.93 -13.91
N TYR A 351 15.18 5.89 -12.90
CA TYR A 351 14.08 6.83 -12.78
C TYR A 351 14.58 8.28 -12.66
N ARG A 352 15.58 8.54 -11.81
CA ARG A 352 16.18 9.87 -11.64
C ARG A 352 16.68 10.46 -12.96
N ASN A 353 17.36 9.66 -13.78
CA ASN A 353 17.90 10.08 -15.07
C ASN A 353 16.81 10.33 -16.11
N SER A 354 15.64 9.71 -15.97
CA SER A 354 14.48 9.94 -16.84
C SER A 354 13.74 11.25 -16.57
N ILE A 355 14.03 11.92 -15.45
CA ILE A 355 13.45 13.23 -15.13
C ILE A 355 14.17 14.27 -15.98
N ASN A 356 13.52 14.76 -17.02
CA ASN A 356 14.06 15.73 -17.98
C ASN A 356 14.08 17.16 -17.41
N MET A 357 14.73 17.36 -16.26
CA MET A 357 14.92 18.66 -15.59
C MET A 357 16.26 18.70 -14.85
N SER A 358 16.90 19.87 -14.80
CA SER A 358 18.04 20.11 -13.91
C SER A 358 17.66 19.78 -12.47
N LEU A 359 18.45 18.93 -11.79
CA LEU A 359 18.13 18.38 -10.48
C LEU A 359 17.65 19.47 -9.50
N PRO A 360 16.45 19.31 -8.92
CA PRO A 360 15.84 20.36 -8.13
C PRO A 360 16.39 20.44 -6.71
N ARG A 361 16.13 21.58 -6.08
CA ARG A 361 16.38 21.79 -4.65
C ARG A 361 15.52 20.82 -3.85
N PHE A 362 16.16 19.96 -3.04
CA PHE A 362 15.45 19.00 -2.21
C PHE A 362 14.61 19.70 -1.12
N PRO A 363 13.37 19.26 -0.86
CA PRO A 363 12.50 19.84 0.17
C PRO A 363 13.07 19.75 1.59
N ASN A 364 13.94 18.77 1.84
CA ASN A 364 14.58 18.58 3.14
C ASN A 364 15.89 17.78 2.99
N ILE A 365 16.73 17.86 4.03
CA ILE A 365 18.03 17.20 4.09
C ILE A 365 17.95 15.67 4.01
N ILE A 366 16.84 15.04 4.43
CA ILE A 366 16.70 13.59 4.37
C ILE A 366 16.61 13.13 2.92
N LEU A 367 15.82 13.83 2.08
CA LEU A 367 15.71 13.54 0.65
C LEU A 367 17.03 13.78 -0.08
N GLU A 368 17.70 14.89 0.21
CA GLU A 368 19.03 15.20 -0.36
C GLU A 368 20.03 14.09 -0.04
N LYS A 369 20.06 13.62 1.21
CA LYS A 369 21.00 12.59 1.66
C LYS A 369 20.61 11.20 1.16
N LEU A 370 19.33 10.92 0.94
CA LEU A 370 18.88 9.71 0.26
C LEU A 370 19.31 9.69 -1.21
N ASP A 371 19.11 10.78 -1.95
CA ASP A 371 19.61 10.93 -3.34
C ASP A 371 21.12 10.69 -3.39
N MET A 372 21.87 11.42 -2.55
CA MET A 372 23.31 11.28 -2.43
C MET A 372 23.74 9.84 -2.11
N ALA A 373 23.02 9.16 -1.22
CA ALA A 373 23.30 7.77 -0.87
C ALA A 373 23.12 6.83 -2.08
N PHE A 374 22.08 7.01 -2.88
CA PHE A 374 21.89 6.23 -4.09
C PHE A 374 22.92 6.57 -5.16
N VAL A 375 23.15 7.85 -5.47
CA VAL A 375 24.16 8.28 -6.46
C VAL A 375 25.53 7.70 -6.13
N ASN A 376 25.95 7.79 -4.87
CA ASN A 376 27.28 7.38 -4.42
C ASN A 376 27.38 5.92 -3.95
N GLY A 377 26.30 5.15 -4.02
CA GLY A 377 26.26 3.75 -3.54
C GLY A 377 26.49 3.61 -2.02
N ASN A 378 26.20 4.65 -1.25
CA ASN A 378 26.48 4.72 0.18
C ASN A 378 25.35 4.09 1.02
N TYR A 379 25.37 2.76 1.13
CA TYR A 379 24.40 1.98 1.92
C TYR A 379 24.28 2.45 3.38
N THR A 380 25.39 2.87 4.01
CA THR A 380 25.37 3.35 5.40
C THR A 380 24.56 4.64 5.54
N LEU A 381 24.79 5.61 4.65
CA LEU A 381 24.04 6.86 4.64
C LEU A 381 22.55 6.60 4.36
N TRP A 382 22.24 5.78 3.36
CA TRP A 382 20.87 5.37 3.07
C TRP A 382 20.17 4.74 4.29
N LYS A 383 20.87 3.84 5.00
CA LYS A 383 20.33 3.17 6.20
C LYS A 383 20.05 4.18 7.33
N LEU A 384 20.91 5.17 7.53
CA LEU A 384 20.72 6.22 8.54
C LEU A 384 19.51 7.11 8.20
N CYS A 385 19.41 7.54 6.94
CA CYS A 385 18.26 8.30 6.46
C CYS A 385 16.95 7.50 6.60
N SER A 386 16.98 6.21 6.26
CA SER A 386 15.84 5.31 6.38
C SER A 386 15.37 5.15 7.83
N LEU A 387 16.31 4.98 8.77
CA LEU A 387 16.01 4.94 10.20
C LEU A 387 15.38 6.26 10.68
N CYS A 388 15.91 7.41 10.23
CA CYS A 388 15.36 8.72 10.56
C CYS A 388 13.93 8.87 10.03
N TYR A 389 13.66 8.48 8.78
CA TYR A 389 12.33 8.56 8.18
C TYR A 389 11.31 7.63 8.85
N GLN A 390 11.70 6.38 9.14
CA GLN A 390 10.81 5.42 9.81
C GLN A 390 10.46 5.84 11.25
N SER A 391 11.34 6.60 11.92
CA SER A 391 11.01 7.21 13.21
C SER A 391 9.90 8.28 13.14
N HIS A 392 9.55 8.78 11.95
CA HIS A 392 8.58 9.84 11.71
C HIS A 392 7.20 9.35 11.24
N ASN A 393 7.11 8.30 10.39
CA ASN A 393 5.84 7.91 9.75
C ASN A 393 4.97 6.96 10.58
N TYR A 394 5.50 6.32 11.62
CA TYR A 394 4.66 5.63 12.60
C TYR A 394 3.89 6.58 13.53
N THR A 395 3.98 7.89 13.30
CA THR A 395 3.10 8.91 13.87
C THR A 395 2.12 9.46 12.83
N LEU A 396 1.36 8.58 12.15
CA LEU A 396 0.00 8.99 11.77
C LEU A 396 -0.72 9.38 13.06
N LYS A 397 -1.41 10.52 13.10
CA LYS A 397 -2.11 11.01 14.30
C LYS A 397 -3.25 10.04 14.65
N VAL A 398 -2.92 8.97 15.37
CA VAL A 398 -3.90 8.19 16.12
C VAL A 398 -4.33 9.09 17.26
N ARG A 399 -5.53 9.67 17.15
CA ARG A 399 -6.23 10.19 18.33
C ARG A 399 -6.90 8.98 18.96
N SER A 400 -6.49 8.62 20.17
CA SER A 400 -7.37 7.86 21.06
C SER A 400 -8.51 8.79 21.43
N GLU A 401 -9.74 8.28 21.42
CA GLU A 401 -10.84 8.94 22.10
C GLU A 401 -10.49 8.95 23.61
N GLU A 402 -10.07 10.10 24.12
CA GLU A 402 -10.10 10.47 25.53
C GLU A 402 -11.07 11.65 25.67
#